data_AF-A0A1E8Q8K5-F1
#
_entry.id   AF-A0A1E8Q8K5-F1
#
_cell.length_a   1.000
_cell.length_b   1.000
_cell.length_c   1.000
_cell.angle_alpha   90.00
_cell.angle_beta   90.00
_cell.angle_gamma   90.00
#
_symmetry.space_group_name_H-M   'P 1'
#
loop_
_entity.id
_entity.type
_entity.pdbx_description
1 polymer ?
#
loop_
_entity_poly.entity_id
_entity_poly.type
_entity_poly.pdbx_seq_one_letter_code
_entity_poly.pdbx_strand_id
1 'polypeptide(L)' 'MAKGHHRSATTGRYVKASTAARNPKTTVTERGANRSSGTHHRSAITGKFVKGSTAANHPNTTVTERG' A
#
# COMPACT_ATOMS: atom_id res chain seq x y z
N MET A 1 5.67 -13.38 -14.94
CA MET A 1 5.94 -12.29 -13.97
C MET A 1 5.05 -12.48 -12.76
N ALA A 2 5.57 -12.41 -11.53
CA ALA A 2 4.73 -12.41 -10.33
C ALA A 2 3.69 -11.28 -10.44
N LYS A 3 2.40 -11.63 -10.35
CA LYS A 3 1.29 -10.66 -10.44
C LYS A 3 1.32 -9.83 -9.17
N GLY A 4 2.05 -8.72 -9.21
CA GLY A 4 2.07 -7.78 -8.10
C GLY A 4 0.66 -7.27 -7.83
N HIS A 5 0.25 -7.26 -6.57
CA HIS A 5 -1.04 -6.70 -6.18
C HIS A 5 -0.85 -5.19 -5.99
N HIS A 6 -1.75 -4.40 -6.57
CA HIS A 6 -1.72 -2.95 -6.38
C HIS A 6 -2.84 -2.55 -5.43
N ARG A 7 -2.53 -1.72 -4.43
CA ARG A 7 -3.48 -1.33 -3.40
C ARG A 7 -3.51 0.18 -3.21
N SER A 8 -4.70 0.75 -3.19
CA SER A 8 -4.91 2.17 -2.95
C SER A 8 -4.74 2.47 -1.45
N ALA A 9 -3.89 3.45 -1.12
CA ALA A 9 -3.74 3.99 0.23
C ALA A 9 -5.01 4.68 0.72
N THR A 10 -5.67 5.41 -0.18
CA THR A 10 -6.86 6.20 0.16
C THR A 10 -8.08 5.33 0.47
N THR A 11 -8.29 4.25 -0.29
CA THR A 11 -9.50 3.42 -0.17
C THR A 11 -9.23 2.04 0.42
N GLY A 12 -7.98 1.62 0.52
CA GLY A 12 -7.59 0.27 0.92
C GLY A 12 -7.96 -0.82 -0.09
N ARG A 13 -8.52 -0.46 -1.26
CA ARG A 13 -8.99 -1.41 -2.28
C ARG A 13 -7.85 -1.84 -3.21
N TYR A 14 -7.94 -3.07 -3.71
CA TYR A 14 -7.08 -3.52 -4.79
C TYR A 14 -7.47 -2.84 -6.10
N VAL A 15 -6.46 -2.39 -6.84
CA VAL A 15 -6.62 -1.66 -8.10
C VAL A 15 -5.81 -2.32 -9.22
N LYS A 16 -6.10 -1.92 -10.46
CA LYS A 16 -5.35 -2.40 -11.63
C LYS A 16 -3.98 -1.72 -11.71
N ALA A 17 -3.04 -2.37 -12.40
CA ALA A 17 -1.71 -1.81 -12.66
C ALA A 17 -1.76 -0.43 -13.35
N SER A 18 -2.71 -0.24 -14.27
CA SER A 18 -2.90 1.05 -14.95
C SER A 18 -3.37 2.17 -14.01
N THR A 19 -4.08 1.83 -12.92
CA THR A 19 -4.45 2.79 -11.87
C THR A 19 -3.23 3.14 -11.01
N ALA A 20 -2.40 2.15 -10.69
CA ALA A 20 -1.15 2.37 -9.95
C ALA A 20 -0.18 3.24 -10.74
N ALA A 21 -0.06 3.03 -12.05
CA ALA A 21 0.77 3.85 -12.93
C ALA A 21 0.27 5.30 -13.03
N ARG A 22 -1.06 5.51 -13.04
CA ARG A 22 -1.67 6.85 -13.05
C ARG A 22 -1.57 7.57 -11.69
N ASN A 23 -1.61 6.82 -10.59
CA ASN A 23 -1.63 7.37 -9.23
C ASN A 23 -0.52 6.75 -8.35
N PRO A 24 0.76 6.95 -8.70
CA PRO A 24 1.87 6.31 -7.99
C PRO A 24 1.99 6.80 -6.54
N LYS A 25 1.55 8.03 -6.24
CA LYS A 25 1.63 8.62 -4.89
C LYS A 25 0.63 8.05 -3.89
N THR A 26 -0.45 7.42 -4.37
CA THR A 26 -1.54 6.88 -3.54
C THR A 26 -1.77 5.39 -3.77
N THR A 27 -0.89 4.74 -4.53
CA THR A 27 -1.01 3.31 -4.81
C THR A 27 0.29 2.61 -4.50
N VAL A 28 0.23 1.57 -3.68
CA VAL A 28 1.36 0.67 -3.42
C VAL A 28 1.34 -0.44 -4.46
N THR A 29 2.52 -0.83 -4.96
CA THR A 29 2.70 -2.08 -5.70
C THR A 29 3.47 -3.06 -4.84
N GLU A 30 2.81 -4.16 -4.48
CA GLU A 30 3.39 -5.19 -3.64
C GLU A 30 3.85 -6.37 -4.50
N ARG A 31 5.07 -6.86 -4.22
CA ARG A 31 5.65 -7.99 -4.92
C ARG A 31 5.82 -9.13 -3.93
N GLY A 32 4.79 -9.96 -3.78
CA GLY A 32 4.78 -11.12 -2.90
C GLY A 32 3.46 -11.31 -2.18
N ALA A 33 3.24 -12.51 -1.63
CA ALA A 33 2.15 -12.76 -0.71
C ALA A 33 2.53 -12.21 0.67
N ASN A 34 1.67 -11.38 1.28
CA ASN A 34 1.79 -11.01 2.69
C ASN A 34 1.61 -12.28 3.53
N ARG A 35 2.71 -12.89 3.96
CA ARG A 35 2.73 -14.04 4.88
C ARG A 35 2.82 -13.60 6.34
N SER A 36 2.49 -12.34 6.63
CA SER A 36 2.63 -11.75 7.96
C SER A 36 1.27 -11.60 8.61
N SER A 37 1.14 -12.07 9.85
CA SER A 37 -0.07 -11.98 10.68
C SER A 37 -0.23 -10.63 11.40
N GLY A 38 0.68 -9.67 11.15
CA GLY A 38 0.70 -8.37 11.82
C GLY A 38 -0.03 -7.27 11.04
N THR A 39 -0.45 -6.21 11.74
CA THR A 39 -0.86 -4.96 11.09
C THR A 39 0.38 -4.19 10.66
N HIS A 40 0.53 -3.94 9.36
CA HIS A 40 1.63 -3.19 8.78
C HIS A 40 1.12 -1.90 8.14
N HIS A 41 1.97 -0.88 8.16
CA HIS A 41 1.69 0.37 7.44
C HIS A 41 2.78 0.60 6.40
N ARG A 42 2.38 0.93 5.17
CA ARG A 42 3.31 1.16 4.06
C ARG A 42 2.99 2.44 3.33
N SER A 43 3.99 3.28 3.13
CA SER A 43 3.86 4.51 2.34
C SER A 43 3.72 4.17 0.85
N ALA A 44 2.68 4.68 0.20
CA ALA A 44 2.51 4.59 -1.24
C ALA A 44 3.55 5.42 -2.01
N ILE A 45 4.03 6.51 -1.41
CA ILE A 45 5.00 7.41 -2.04
C ILE A 45 6.40 6.79 -2.07
N THR A 46 6.85 6.25 -0.92
CA THR A 46 8.23 5.76 -0.78
C THR A 46 8.34 4.25 -0.86
N GLY A 47 7.22 3.52 -0.78
CA GLY A 47 7.18 2.06 -0.70
C GLY A 47 7.69 1.48 0.63
N LYS A 48 8.15 2.33 1.56
CA LYS A 48 8.73 1.93 2.84
C LYS A 48 7.65 1.60 3.87
N PHE A 49 7.98 0.68 4.78
CA PHE A 49 7.19 0.46 5.97
C PHE A 49 7.33 1.64 6.92
N VAL A 50 6.21 2.08 7.47
CA VAL A 50 6.11 3.22 8.39
C VAL A 50 5.41 2.80 9.66
N LYS A 51 5.52 3.62 10.70
CA LYS A 51 4.82 3.38 11.97
C LYS A 51 3.34 3.77 11.86
N GLY A 52 2.51 3.25 12.77
CA GLY A 52 1.09 3.58 12.82
C GLY A 52 0.82 5.08 13.01
N SER A 53 1.67 5.80 13.75
CA SER A 53 1.56 7.26 13.86
C SER A 53 1.76 7.98 12.52
N THR A 54 2.67 7.49 11.66
CA THR A 54 2.85 8.02 10.31
C THR A 54 1.62 7.75 9.44
N ALA A 55 1.01 6.57 9.57
CA ALA A 55 -0.22 6.24 8.86
C ALA A 55 -1.40 7.12 9.31
N ALA A 56 -1.50 7.40 10.61
CA ALA A 56 -2.51 8.29 11.16
C ALA A 56 -2.33 9.74 10.68
N ASN A 57 -1.09 10.23 10.59
CA ASN A 57 -0.80 11.56 10.07
C ASN A 57 -0.93 11.65 8.54
N HIS A 58 -0.81 10.52 7.83
CA HIS A 58 -0.85 10.47 6.36
C HIS A 58 -1.80 9.37 5.85
N PRO A 59 -3.10 9.44 6.17
CA PRO A 59 -4.06 8.38 5.87
C PRO A 59 -4.27 8.21 4.36
N ASN A 60 -4.09 9.28 3.58
CA ASN A 60 -4.34 9.26 2.13
C ASN A 60 -3.18 8.66 1.31
N THR A 61 -1.99 8.55 1.91
CA THR A 61 -0.75 8.14 1.23
C THR A 61 -0.07 6.96 1.93
N THR A 62 -0.71 6.40 2.96
CA THR A 62 -0.24 5.22 3.67
C THR A 62 -1.30 4.13 3.61
N VAL A 63 -0.93 2.94 3.17
CA VAL A 63 -1.78 1.74 3.23
C VAL A 63 -1.64 1.13 4.61
N THR A 64 -2.76 0.80 5.24
CA THR A 64 -2.80 -0.06 6.43
C THR A 64 -3.24 -1.45 6.01
N GLU A 65 -2.38 -2.43 6.27
CA GLU A 65 -2.56 -3.82 5.90
C GLU A 65 -2.73 -4.62 7.18
N ARG A 66 -3.91 -5.19 7.38
CA ARG A 66 -4.18 -6.13 8.47
C ARG A 66 -4.07 -7.53 7.87
N GLY A 67 -3.17 -8.35 8.41
CA GLY A 67 -3.01 -9.76 8.05
C GLY A 67 -4.23 -10.60 8.40
#